data_AF-A0A0D8BGN8-F1
#
_entry.id   AF-A0A0D8BGN8-F1
#
_cell.length_a   1.000
_cell.length_b   1.000
_cell.length_c   1.000
_cell.angle_alpha   90.00
_cell.angle_beta   90.00
_cell.angle_gamma   90.00
#
_symmetry.space_group_name_H-M   'P 1'
#
loop_
_entity.id
_entity.type
_entity.pdbx_description
1 polymer ?
#
loop_
_entity_poly.entity_id
_entity_poly.type
_entity_poly.pdbx_seq_one_letter_code
_entity_poly.pdbx_strand_id
1 'polypeptide(L)'
;MLATVNVGDGPAAARARAAAAEDLTGPPLRSAVDAASPAARGYAETHAALVAELRERLAAAALGGPEPVRRRHVERGKLLARERIEVLLDPGSPFLELSPLAADGMYDGDAPGAGIVTGIGRIAGRECVVVANDATVKGGTYYPLTVKKHLRAQEVALHNRLPCVYLVDSGGAFLPMQDDVFPDREHFGRIFYNQATMSKAGIAQIAAVLGSSTAGGAYVPAMSDETVIVRNQGTIFLGGPPLVKAATGEVVAAEDLGGGLLHAKTSGVVDHLADDDADALQTVRRIVASLAPRAARPWPVAAVEEPAVDPAGLYAAVPTDSRTPYDVREVIARVVDGSRFAEFKREYGSTLVTGTARLHGHPVGIVANNGVLFGESALKGAHFIELCDQRGIPLVFLQNISGFMVGREYEAGGIAKHGAKMVTAVACARVPKFTVVI
;
A
#
# COMPACT_ATOMS: atom_id res chain seq x y z
N MET A 1 24.46 27.58 -29.08
CA MET A 1 25.24 27.01 -27.97
C MET A 1 25.04 25.50 -28.04
N LEU A 2 26.14 24.74 -28.15
CA LEU A 2 26.22 23.39 -28.70
C LEU A 2 25.25 22.36 -28.08
N ALA A 3 24.53 21.66 -28.96
CA ALA A 3 23.81 20.44 -28.64
C ALA A 3 24.83 19.31 -28.41
N THR A 4 24.92 18.82 -27.18
CA THR A 4 25.61 17.56 -26.87
C THR A 4 24.70 16.41 -27.25
N VAL A 5 25.07 15.73 -28.33
CA VAL A 5 24.50 14.44 -28.73
C VAL A 5 24.77 13.44 -27.60
N ASN A 6 23.72 13.00 -26.93
CA ASN A 6 23.79 11.92 -25.95
C ASN A 6 23.99 10.61 -26.73
N VAL A 7 25.24 10.19 -26.89
CA VAL A 7 25.57 8.89 -27.48
C VAL A 7 25.09 7.83 -26.49
N GLY A 8 23.99 7.17 -26.85
CA GLY A 8 23.39 6.12 -26.02
C GLY A 8 24.41 5.04 -25.67
N ASP A 9 24.40 4.62 -24.40
CA ASP A 9 25.20 3.51 -23.89
C ASP A 9 24.94 2.25 -24.75
N GLY A 10 25.96 1.83 -25.50
CA GLY A 10 25.86 0.68 -26.39
C GLY A 10 25.66 -0.65 -25.64
N PRO A 11 25.26 -1.72 -26.36
CA PRO A 11 25.02 -3.05 -25.78
C PRO A 11 26.22 -3.66 -25.03
N ALA A 12 27.44 -3.16 -25.28
CA ALA A 12 28.65 -3.51 -24.54
C ALA A 12 28.68 -2.91 -23.11
N ALA A 13 28.16 -1.69 -22.90
CA ALA A 13 28.04 -1.08 -21.57
C ALA A 13 26.92 -1.74 -20.74
N ALA A 14 25.83 -2.15 -21.41
CA ALA A 14 24.78 -2.97 -20.80
C ALA A 14 25.27 -4.38 -20.43
N ARG A 15 26.09 -5.01 -21.28
CA ARG A 15 26.76 -6.29 -20.97
C ARG A 15 27.84 -6.16 -19.89
N ALA A 16 28.56 -5.04 -19.82
CA ALA A 16 29.49 -4.77 -18.73
C ALA A 16 28.77 -4.56 -17.39
N ARG A 17 27.59 -3.92 -17.38
CA ARG A 17 26.71 -3.84 -16.19
C ARG A 17 26.06 -5.16 -15.82
N ALA A 18 25.76 -6.03 -16.80
CA ALA A 18 25.22 -7.36 -16.56
C ALA A 18 26.29 -8.36 -16.07
N ALA A 19 27.53 -8.24 -16.55
CA ALA A 19 28.67 -9.05 -16.10
C ALA A 19 29.25 -8.54 -14.76
N ALA A 20 29.09 -7.25 -14.43
CA ALA A 20 29.43 -6.69 -13.12
C ALA A 20 28.37 -6.95 -12.03
N ALA A 21 27.35 -7.76 -12.31
CA ALA A 21 26.45 -8.33 -11.30
C ALA A 21 27.10 -9.50 -10.53
N GLU A 22 28.43 -9.46 -10.36
CA GLU A 22 29.16 -10.30 -9.41
C GLU A 22 28.68 -9.96 -7.99
N ASP A 23 28.12 -11.01 -7.37
CA ASP A 23 27.74 -11.19 -5.97
C ASP A 23 27.59 -9.95 -5.08
N LEU A 24 26.46 -9.22 -5.24
CA LEU A 24 25.93 -8.37 -4.16
C LEU A 24 25.53 -9.17 -2.92
N THR A 25 25.58 -10.50 -3.01
CA THR A 25 25.18 -11.41 -1.96
C THR A 25 26.40 -12.05 -1.32
N GLY A 26 26.32 -12.32 -0.02
CA GLY A 26 27.42 -12.93 0.72
C GLY A 26 27.28 -14.45 0.73
N PRO A 27 28.04 -15.15 1.58
CA PRO A 27 27.81 -16.57 1.80
C PRO A 27 26.36 -16.82 2.29
N PRO A 28 25.78 -18.00 2.01
CA PRO A 28 24.49 -18.37 2.55
C PRO A 28 24.54 -18.44 4.08
N LEU A 29 23.58 -17.79 4.72
CA LEU A 29 23.32 -17.92 6.15
C LEU A 29 22.84 -19.34 6.44
N ARG A 30 23.25 -19.88 7.60
CA ARG A 30 22.77 -21.15 8.12
C ARG A 30 21.93 -20.89 9.35
N SER A 31 20.89 -21.70 9.55
CA SER A 31 20.10 -21.65 10.78
C SER A 31 20.80 -22.41 11.90
N ALA A 32 20.82 -21.82 13.08
CA ALA A 32 21.21 -22.46 14.34
C ALA A 32 19.99 -22.91 15.17
N VAL A 33 18.77 -22.64 14.70
CA VAL A 33 17.52 -22.97 15.41
C VAL A 33 17.26 -24.46 15.33
N ASP A 34 17.20 -25.11 16.49
CA ASP A 34 16.62 -26.45 16.63
C ASP A 34 15.10 -26.35 16.75
N ALA A 35 14.40 -26.61 15.64
CA ALA A 35 12.95 -26.58 15.56
C ALA A 35 12.27 -27.64 16.46
N ALA A 36 12.98 -28.69 16.88
CA ALA A 36 12.44 -29.70 17.79
C ALA A 36 12.53 -29.28 19.28
N SER A 37 13.32 -28.24 19.58
CA SER A 37 13.48 -27.77 20.95
C SER A 37 12.14 -27.34 21.56
N PRO A 38 11.94 -27.53 22.87
CA PRO A 38 10.69 -27.13 23.53
C PRO A 38 10.36 -25.64 23.37
N ALA A 39 11.38 -24.78 23.38
CA ALA A 39 11.19 -23.34 23.18
C ALA A 39 10.69 -23.01 21.77
N ALA A 40 11.35 -23.55 20.73
CA ALA A 40 10.97 -23.32 19.34
C ALA A 40 9.56 -23.83 19.03
N ARG A 41 9.17 -24.98 19.59
CA ARG A 41 7.79 -25.48 19.49
C ARG A 41 6.79 -24.55 20.16
N GLY A 42 7.09 -24.05 21.36
CA GLY A 42 6.23 -23.09 22.05
C GLY A 42 6.05 -21.76 21.28
N TYR A 43 7.12 -21.26 20.64
CA TYR A 43 7.04 -20.08 19.77
C TYR A 43 6.15 -20.36 18.55
N ALA A 44 6.36 -21.50 17.89
CA ALA A 44 5.61 -21.88 16.71
C ALA A 44 4.10 -22.04 17.00
N GLU A 45 3.75 -22.68 18.12
CA GLU A 45 2.35 -22.83 18.56
C GLU A 45 1.70 -21.47 18.83
N THR A 46 2.40 -20.56 19.53
CA THR A 46 1.87 -19.24 19.86
C THR A 46 1.68 -18.37 18.61
N HIS A 47 2.67 -18.34 17.70
CA HIS A 47 2.55 -17.63 16.43
C HIS A 47 1.43 -18.21 15.57
N ALA A 48 1.29 -19.54 15.50
CA ALA A 48 0.21 -20.18 14.74
C ALA A 48 -1.17 -19.76 15.27
N ALA A 49 -1.35 -19.65 16.58
CA ALA A 49 -2.58 -19.16 17.20
C ALA A 49 -2.86 -17.68 16.83
N LEU A 50 -1.85 -16.80 16.93
CA LEU A 50 -1.98 -15.39 16.56
C LEU A 50 -2.30 -15.20 15.07
N VAL A 51 -1.69 -16.00 14.20
CA VAL A 51 -1.97 -15.98 12.76
C VAL A 51 -3.38 -16.50 12.45
N ALA A 52 -3.86 -17.50 13.18
CA ALA A 52 -5.24 -17.98 13.06
C ALA A 52 -6.24 -16.89 13.47
N GLU A 53 -5.99 -16.20 14.58
CA GLU A 53 -6.81 -15.06 15.03
C GLU A 53 -6.81 -13.93 13.99
N LEU A 54 -5.63 -13.58 13.44
CA LEU A 54 -5.53 -12.58 12.38
C LEU A 54 -6.36 -12.98 11.16
N ARG A 55 -6.30 -14.24 10.73
CA ARG A 55 -7.09 -14.75 9.60
C ARG A 55 -8.59 -14.68 9.86
N GLU A 56 -9.04 -14.97 11.08
CA GLU A 56 -10.43 -14.86 11.48
C GLU A 56 -10.92 -13.40 11.39
N ARG A 57 -10.16 -12.46 11.96
CA ARG A 57 -10.49 -11.02 11.90
C ARG A 57 -10.52 -10.50 10.47
N LEU A 58 -9.57 -10.92 9.64
CA LEU A 58 -9.53 -10.58 8.21
C LEU A 58 -10.77 -11.12 7.47
N ALA A 59 -11.14 -12.38 7.73
CA ALA A 59 -12.33 -12.97 7.12
C ALA A 59 -13.61 -12.24 7.55
N ALA A 60 -13.73 -11.89 8.84
CA ALA A 60 -14.86 -11.12 9.35
C ALA A 60 -14.95 -9.72 8.72
N ALA A 61 -13.85 -8.98 8.66
CA ALA A 61 -13.80 -7.67 8.02
C ALA A 61 -14.08 -7.75 6.51
N ALA A 62 -13.65 -8.83 5.84
CA ALA A 62 -13.86 -9.03 4.41
C ALA A 62 -15.34 -9.20 4.02
N LEU A 63 -16.21 -9.57 4.97
CA LEU A 63 -17.65 -9.67 4.73
C LEU A 63 -18.31 -8.32 4.45
N GLY A 64 -17.73 -7.19 4.86
CA GLY A 64 -18.34 -5.87 4.70
C GLY A 64 -19.53 -5.66 5.64
N GLY A 65 -20.58 -5.01 5.17
CA GLY A 65 -21.77 -4.70 5.96
C GLY A 65 -22.64 -5.92 6.32
N PRO A 66 -23.69 -5.75 7.13
CA PRO A 66 -24.57 -6.86 7.55
C PRO A 66 -25.20 -7.61 6.37
N GLU A 67 -25.37 -8.93 6.51
CA GLU A 67 -25.89 -9.79 5.44
C GLU A 67 -27.19 -9.28 4.76
N PRO A 68 -28.22 -8.80 5.50
CA PRO A 68 -29.42 -8.27 4.85
C PRO A 68 -29.16 -7.07 3.94
N VAL A 69 -28.16 -6.25 4.27
CA VAL A 69 -27.74 -5.10 3.46
C VAL A 69 -27.00 -5.56 2.21
N ARG A 70 -26.13 -6.58 2.33
CA ARG A 70 -25.43 -7.18 1.18
C ARG A 70 -26.40 -7.81 0.19
N ARG A 71 -27.38 -8.57 0.67
CA ARG A 71 -28.43 -9.17 -0.19
C ARG A 71 -29.20 -8.08 -0.93
N ARG A 72 -29.65 -7.03 -0.23
CA ARG A 72 -30.32 -5.88 -0.86
C ARG A 72 -29.44 -5.16 -1.88
N HIS A 73 -28.12 -5.10 -1.66
CA HIS A 73 -27.18 -4.52 -2.62
C HIS A 73 -27.14 -5.35 -3.91
N VAL A 74 -27.02 -6.67 -3.80
CA VAL A 74 -27.01 -7.60 -4.94
C VAL A 74 -28.36 -7.66 -5.66
N GLU A 75 -29.48 -7.64 -4.92
CA GLU A 75 -30.85 -7.59 -5.48
C GLU A 75 -31.09 -6.35 -6.37
N ARG A 76 -30.29 -5.29 -6.21
CA ARG A 76 -30.30 -4.11 -7.08
C ARG A 76 -29.48 -4.28 -8.36
N GLY A 77 -28.94 -5.48 -8.62
CA GLY A 77 -28.11 -5.78 -9.78
C GLY A 77 -26.65 -5.36 -9.64
N LYS A 78 -26.19 -5.01 -8.44
CA LYS A 78 -24.84 -4.49 -8.18
C LYS A 78 -23.91 -5.58 -7.67
N LEU A 79 -22.65 -5.55 -8.10
CA LEU A 79 -21.59 -6.37 -7.52
C LEU A 79 -21.13 -5.77 -6.19
N LEU A 80 -20.70 -6.62 -5.25
CA LEU A 80 -20.06 -6.18 -4.01
C LEU A 80 -18.67 -5.58 -4.30
N ALA A 81 -18.14 -4.76 -3.37
CA ALA A 81 -16.86 -4.07 -3.58
C ALA A 81 -15.70 -5.02 -3.91
N ARG A 82 -15.61 -6.16 -3.21
CA ARG A 82 -14.56 -7.17 -3.45
C ARG A 82 -14.78 -7.95 -4.75
N GLU A 83 -16.02 -8.24 -5.11
CA GLU A 83 -16.36 -8.88 -6.40
C GLU A 83 -16.00 -7.95 -7.57
N ARG A 84 -16.24 -6.64 -7.44
CA ARG A 84 -15.83 -5.64 -8.43
C ARG A 84 -14.31 -5.62 -8.61
N ILE A 85 -13.56 -5.69 -7.51
CA ILE A 85 -12.09 -5.79 -7.56
C ILE A 85 -11.68 -7.08 -8.27
N GLU A 86 -12.24 -8.23 -7.90
CA GLU A 86 -11.91 -9.52 -8.52
C GLU A 86 -12.16 -9.52 -10.04
N VAL A 87 -13.30 -9.00 -10.49
CA VAL A 87 -13.64 -8.86 -11.92
C VAL A 87 -12.72 -7.87 -12.65
N LEU A 88 -12.27 -6.81 -11.96
CA LEU A 88 -11.39 -5.79 -12.52
C LEU A 88 -9.97 -6.30 -12.75
N LEU A 89 -9.45 -7.12 -11.84
CA LEU A 89 -8.07 -7.59 -11.86
C LEU A 89 -7.80 -8.57 -13.00
N ASP A 90 -6.53 -8.70 -13.38
CA ASP A 90 -6.11 -9.73 -14.32
C ASP A 90 -6.28 -11.12 -13.70
N PRO A 91 -6.80 -12.11 -14.44
CA PRO A 91 -7.00 -13.47 -13.92
C PRO A 91 -5.72 -14.05 -13.31
N GLY A 92 -5.84 -14.55 -12.07
CA GLY A 92 -4.73 -15.14 -11.32
C GLY A 92 -3.67 -14.15 -10.82
N SER A 93 -3.86 -12.83 -11.03
CA SER A 93 -2.93 -11.83 -10.51
C SER A 93 -3.11 -11.61 -9.00
N PRO A 94 -2.02 -11.33 -8.26
CA PRO A 94 -2.11 -11.07 -6.84
C PRO A 94 -2.75 -9.71 -6.55
N PHE A 95 -3.41 -9.61 -5.39
CA PHE A 95 -3.91 -8.36 -4.83
C PHE A 95 -3.28 -8.13 -3.46
N LEU A 96 -2.50 -7.05 -3.33
CA LEU A 96 -1.95 -6.62 -2.06
C LEU A 96 -2.94 -5.65 -1.40
N GLU A 97 -3.82 -6.17 -0.56
CA GLU A 97 -4.78 -5.35 0.19
C GLU A 97 -4.07 -4.48 1.24
N LEU A 98 -4.49 -3.22 1.35
CA LEU A 98 -3.95 -2.24 2.28
C LEU A 98 -4.92 -2.03 3.45
N SER A 99 -4.41 -2.20 4.68
CA SER A 99 -5.15 -1.94 5.92
C SER A 99 -6.54 -2.61 5.97
N PRO A 100 -6.65 -3.94 5.74
CA PRO A 100 -7.93 -4.66 5.77
C PRO A 100 -8.67 -4.54 7.11
N LEU A 101 -7.93 -4.43 8.23
CA LEU A 101 -8.47 -4.25 9.58
C LEU A 101 -8.63 -2.78 10.00
N ALA A 102 -8.68 -1.83 9.05
CA ALA A 102 -8.96 -0.45 9.40
C ALA A 102 -10.31 -0.34 10.13
N ALA A 103 -10.33 0.46 11.21
CA ALA A 103 -11.47 0.62 12.12
C ALA A 103 -11.89 -0.65 12.91
N ASP A 104 -11.03 -1.69 12.97
CA ASP A 104 -11.25 -2.81 13.91
C ASP A 104 -11.31 -2.31 15.36
N GLY A 105 -12.35 -2.74 16.10
CA GLY A 105 -12.62 -2.28 17.46
C GLY A 105 -13.04 -0.81 17.61
N MET A 106 -13.40 -0.13 16.52
CA MET A 106 -13.84 1.27 16.53
C MET A 106 -15.31 1.40 16.09
N TYR A 107 -15.93 2.54 16.44
CA TYR A 107 -17.29 2.91 16.01
C TYR A 107 -18.33 1.81 16.26
N ASP A 108 -18.24 1.12 17.41
CA ASP A 108 -19.13 0.00 17.78
C ASP A 108 -19.18 -1.16 16.74
N GLY A 109 -18.14 -1.29 15.91
CA GLY A 109 -18.06 -2.31 14.86
C GLY A 109 -18.84 -1.97 13.59
N ASP A 110 -19.37 -0.75 13.48
CA ASP A 110 -20.25 -0.33 12.37
C ASP A 110 -19.53 -0.09 11.03
N ALA A 111 -18.19 -0.01 11.06
CA ALA A 111 -17.38 0.35 9.90
C ALA A 111 -16.24 -0.67 9.61
N PRO A 112 -16.54 -1.96 9.39
CA PRO A 112 -15.51 -2.96 9.09
C PRO A 112 -14.68 -2.52 7.87
N GLY A 113 -13.36 -2.67 7.98
CA GLY A 113 -12.40 -2.22 6.96
C GLY A 113 -12.45 -0.72 6.66
N ALA A 114 -13.08 0.07 7.55
CA ALA A 114 -13.44 1.47 7.36
C ALA A 114 -14.34 1.74 6.14
N GLY A 115 -15.17 0.77 5.73
CA GLY A 115 -16.13 0.94 4.62
C GLY A 115 -15.50 1.15 3.24
N ILE A 116 -14.21 0.81 3.09
CA ILE A 116 -13.46 0.97 1.84
C ILE A 116 -12.42 -0.14 1.70
N VAL A 117 -12.34 -0.75 0.53
CA VAL A 117 -11.31 -1.73 0.18
C VAL A 117 -10.26 -1.02 -0.66
N THR A 118 -9.00 -1.06 -0.23
CA THR A 118 -7.89 -0.44 -0.96
C THR A 118 -6.77 -1.46 -1.17
N GLY A 119 -6.06 -1.36 -2.29
CA GLY A 119 -4.97 -2.29 -2.55
C GLY A 119 -4.25 -2.05 -3.86
N ILE A 120 -3.20 -2.84 -4.10
CA ILE A 120 -2.47 -2.84 -5.36
C ILE A 120 -2.77 -4.14 -6.09
N GLY A 121 -3.21 -4.05 -7.34
CA GLY A 121 -3.42 -5.22 -8.19
C GLY A 121 -3.04 -4.96 -9.64
N ARG A 122 -3.04 -6.00 -10.47
CA ARG A 122 -2.76 -5.86 -11.90
C ARG A 122 -4.05 -5.71 -12.70
N ILE A 123 -4.08 -4.71 -13.57
CA ILE A 123 -5.18 -4.44 -14.50
C ILE A 123 -4.55 -4.25 -15.87
N ALA A 124 -4.89 -5.10 -16.84
CA ALA A 124 -4.30 -5.09 -18.18
C ALA A 124 -2.74 -5.09 -18.15
N GLY A 125 -2.16 -5.89 -17.26
CA GLY A 125 -0.71 -6.02 -17.06
C GLY A 125 -0.07 -4.91 -16.22
N ARG A 126 -0.80 -3.86 -15.84
CA ARG A 126 -0.30 -2.69 -15.11
C ARG A 126 -0.64 -2.77 -13.62
N GLU A 127 0.35 -2.61 -12.73
CA GLU A 127 0.06 -2.42 -11.31
C GLU A 127 -0.66 -1.08 -11.09
N CYS A 128 -1.84 -1.13 -10.48
CA CYS A 128 -2.68 0.02 -10.18
C CYS A 128 -3.08 -0.01 -8.70
N VAL A 129 -3.24 1.18 -8.10
CA VAL A 129 -3.91 1.29 -6.81
C VAL A 129 -5.42 1.31 -7.07
N VAL A 130 -6.15 0.40 -6.43
CA VAL A 130 -7.60 0.33 -6.47
C VAL A 130 -8.16 0.83 -5.15
N VAL A 131 -9.19 1.68 -5.22
CA VAL A 131 -9.92 2.23 -4.08
C VAL A 131 -11.41 2.01 -4.33
N ALA A 132 -12.03 1.08 -3.61
CA ALA A 132 -13.42 0.69 -3.80
C ALA A 132 -14.25 0.95 -2.54
N ASN A 133 -15.27 1.79 -2.64
CA ASN A 133 -16.20 1.99 -1.53
C ASN A 133 -17.07 0.73 -1.33
N ASP A 134 -17.27 0.35 -0.06
CA ASP A 134 -18.23 -0.70 0.28
C ASP A 134 -19.56 -0.06 0.69
N ALA A 135 -20.47 0.04 -0.27
CA ALA A 135 -21.81 0.60 -0.05
C ALA A 135 -22.64 -0.19 0.98
N THR A 136 -22.24 -1.41 1.32
CA THR A 136 -22.93 -2.22 2.34
C THR A 136 -22.58 -1.77 3.76
N VAL A 137 -21.45 -1.09 3.94
CA VAL A 137 -21.01 -0.51 5.22
C VAL A 137 -21.53 0.91 5.35
N LYS A 138 -22.64 1.09 6.09
CA LYS A 138 -23.29 2.39 6.32
C LYS A 138 -23.49 3.22 5.03
N GLY A 139 -23.86 2.56 3.93
CA GLY A 139 -24.06 3.22 2.64
C GLY A 139 -22.77 3.71 1.97
N GLY A 140 -21.61 3.17 2.35
CA GLY A 140 -20.30 3.60 1.86
C GLY A 140 -19.91 4.99 2.35
N THR A 141 -20.48 5.46 3.46
CA THR A 141 -20.20 6.79 4.00
C THR A 141 -18.79 6.88 4.59
N TYR A 142 -18.17 8.06 4.47
CA TYR A 142 -16.82 8.29 4.96
C TYR A 142 -16.80 8.61 6.45
N TYR A 143 -16.30 7.66 7.23
CA TYR A 143 -15.83 7.88 8.60
C TYR A 143 -14.44 8.54 8.58
N PRO A 144 -13.96 9.09 9.72
CA PRO A 144 -12.60 9.63 9.80
C PRO A 144 -11.53 8.65 9.31
N LEU A 145 -11.64 7.37 9.69
CA LEU A 145 -10.72 6.33 9.20
C LEU A 145 -10.91 5.95 7.73
N THR A 146 -12.10 6.13 7.16
CA THR A 146 -12.30 5.95 5.72
C THR A 146 -11.48 6.98 4.94
N VAL A 147 -11.51 8.25 5.39
CA VAL A 147 -10.70 9.33 4.80
C VAL A 147 -9.22 8.99 4.92
N LYS A 148 -8.75 8.64 6.13
CA LYS A 148 -7.35 8.29 6.36
C LYS A 148 -6.89 7.12 5.49
N LYS A 149 -7.72 6.07 5.34
CA LYS A 149 -7.43 4.90 4.50
C LYS A 149 -7.39 5.25 3.00
N HIS A 150 -8.30 6.11 2.53
CA HIS A 150 -8.27 6.62 1.15
C HIS A 150 -6.99 7.43 0.89
N LEU A 151 -6.67 8.40 1.75
CA LEU A 151 -5.45 9.21 1.60
C LEU A 151 -4.18 8.36 1.65
N ARG A 152 -4.14 7.33 2.50
CA ARG A 152 -3.02 6.39 2.54
C ARG A 152 -2.86 5.62 1.23
N ALA A 153 -3.96 5.22 0.58
CA ALA A 153 -3.90 4.58 -0.72
C ALA A 153 -3.35 5.53 -1.81
N GLN A 154 -3.76 6.80 -1.81
CA GLN A 154 -3.21 7.81 -2.71
C GLN A 154 -1.73 8.11 -2.43
N GLU A 155 -1.30 8.10 -1.17
CA GLU A 155 0.11 8.25 -0.82
C GLU A 155 0.96 7.10 -1.40
N VAL A 156 0.46 5.86 -1.32
CA VAL A 156 1.08 4.69 -1.97
C VAL A 156 1.13 4.88 -3.49
N ALA A 157 0.04 5.35 -4.11
CA ALA A 157 -0.01 5.62 -5.54
C ALA A 157 1.02 6.67 -5.96
N LEU A 158 1.08 7.79 -5.24
CA LEU A 158 1.98 8.91 -5.49
C LEU A 158 3.45 8.48 -5.40
N HIS A 159 3.85 7.87 -4.28
CA HIS A 159 5.24 7.49 -4.04
C HIS A 159 5.74 6.38 -4.98
N ASN A 160 4.84 5.55 -5.51
CA ASN A 160 5.19 4.46 -6.42
C ASN A 160 4.81 4.71 -7.89
N ARG A 161 4.26 5.90 -8.19
CA ARG A 161 3.76 6.31 -9.52
C ARG A 161 2.80 5.28 -10.15
N LEU A 162 1.85 4.80 -9.36
CA LEU A 162 0.85 3.82 -9.78
C LEU A 162 -0.44 4.54 -10.21
N PRO A 163 -1.03 4.21 -11.38
CA PRO A 163 -2.37 4.68 -11.73
C PRO A 163 -3.38 4.38 -10.63
N CYS A 164 -4.32 5.28 -10.43
CA CYS A 164 -5.40 5.15 -9.46
C CYS A 164 -6.70 4.75 -10.17
N VAL A 165 -7.37 3.73 -9.64
CA VAL A 165 -8.72 3.33 -10.06
C VAL A 165 -9.67 3.46 -8.88
N TYR A 166 -10.65 4.35 -9.00
CA TYR A 166 -11.67 4.61 -7.98
C TYR A 166 -12.98 3.94 -8.36
N LEU A 167 -13.40 2.93 -7.59
CA LEU A 167 -14.72 2.30 -7.72
C LEU A 167 -15.67 2.99 -6.73
N VAL A 168 -16.33 4.03 -7.22
CA VAL A 168 -17.09 5.00 -6.42
C VAL A 168 -18.51 4.50 -6.19
N ASP A 169 -18.87 4.36 -4.91
CA ASP A 169 -20.21 3.96 -4.46
C ASP A 169 -20.42 4.39 -3.00
N SER A 170 -20.61 5.69 -2.80
CA SER A 170 -20.61 6.33 -1.48
C SER A 170 -21.78 7.30 -1.29
N GLY A 171 -22.44 7.16 -0.14
CA GLY A 171 -23.45 8.09 0.36
C GLY A 171 -22.91 9.44 0.87
N GLY A 172 -21.60 9.71 0.76
CA GLY A 172 -20.98 10.96 1.20
C GLY A 172 -20.27 10.85 2.55
N ALA A 173 -20.11 11.96 3.26
CA ALA A 173 -19.48 11.99 4.59
C ALA A 173 -20.41 11.43 5.68
N PHE A 174 -19.84 10.77 6.69
CA PHE A 174 -20.59 10.39 7.88
C PHE A 174 -20.88 11.63 8.74
N LEU A 175 -22.04 12.24 8.53
CA LEU A 175 -22.41 13.55 9.09
C LEU A 175 -22.27 13.68 10.62
N PRO A 176 -22.56 12.66 11.45
CA PRO A 176 -22.35 12.76 12.90
C PRO A 176 -20.90 13.04 13.32
N MET A 177 -19.92 12.81 12.44
CA MET A 177 -18.50 13.05 12.68
C MET A 177 -17.89 14.00 11.64
N GLN A 178 -18.69 14.92 11.09
CA GLN A 178 -18.26 15.78 9.98
C GLN A 178 -17.01 16.63 10.30
N ASP A 179 -16.82 17.02 11.56
CA ASP A 179 -15.68 17.80 12.05
C ASP A 179 -14.37 17.03 11.99
N ASP A 180 -14.43 15.71 12.12
CA ASP A 180 -13.29 14.79 11.94
C ASP A 180 -13.16 14.26 10.50
N VAL A 181 -14.03 14.72 9.58
CA VAL A 181 -14.07 14.25 8.19
C VAL A 181 -13.82 15.37 7.19
N PHE A 182 -14.18 16.63 7.49
CA PHE A 182 -14.22 17.71 6.49
C PHE A 182 -13.11 18.78 6.61
N PRO A 183 -12.88 19.43 7.76
CA PRO A 183 -12.21 20.74 7.77
C PRO A 183 -10.68 20.75 7.67
N ASP A 184 -9.96 19.72 8.14
CA ASP A 184 -8.51 19.80 8.31
C ASP A 184 -7.71 19.42 7.05
N ARG A 185 -6.40 19.70 7.06
CA ARG A 185 -5.49 19.50 5.93
C ARG A 185 -5.51 18.08 5.35
N GLU A 186 -5.63 17.07 6.21
CA GLU A 186 -5.66 15.65 5.83
C GLU A 186 -7.07 15.06 5.97
N HIS A 187 -8.10 15.90 5.82
CA HIS A 187 -9.51 15.50 5.75
C HIS A 187 -9.97 15.36 4.29
N PHE A 188 -11.28 15.17 4.07
CA PHE A 188 -11.87 14.70 2.81
C PHE A 188 -11.42 15.49 1.57
N GLY A 189 -11.25 16.82 1.69
CA GLY A 189 -10.79 17.68 0.60
C GLY A 189 -9.38 17.35 0.07
N ARG A 190 -8.54 16.69 0.89
CA ARG A 190 -7.19 16.28 0.50
C ARG A 190 -7.19 15.22 -0.60
N ILE A 191 -8.27 14.44 -0.72
CA ILE A 191 -8.45 13.44 -1.80
C ILE A 191 -8.37 14.13 -3.15
N PHE A 192 -9.07 15.26 -3.31
CA PHE A 192 -9.15 16.02 -4.55
C PHE A 192 -7.84 16.73 -4.87
N TYR A 193 -7.19 17.29 -3.85
CA TYR A 193 -5.85 17.86 -3.99
C TYR A 193 -4.85 16.82 -4.51
N ASN A 194 -4.87 15.61 -3.95
CA ASN A 194 -4.01 14.52 -4.37
C ASN A 194 -4.34 14.05 -5.80
N GLN A 195 -5.62 13.91 -6.17
CA GLN A 195 -6.02 13.56 -7.54
C GLN A 195 -5.47 14.57 -8.56
N ALA A 196 -5.71 15.86 -8.35
CA ALA A 196 -5.25 16.90 -9.26
C ALA A 196 -3.72 16.95 -9.39
N THR A 197 -3.01 16.80 -8.27
CA THR A 197 -1.53 16.85 -8.27
C THR A 197 -0.90 15.58 -8.85
N MET A 198 -1.51 14.41 -8.65
CA MET A 198 -1.10 13.15 -9.28
C MET A 198 -1.35 13.17 -10.80
N SER A 199 -2.52 13.62 -11.24
CA SER A 199 -2.83 13.81 -12.67
C SER A 199 -1.80 14.74 -13.33
N LYS A 200 -1.51 15.91 -12.73
CA LYS A 200 -0.45 16.82 -13.18
C LYS A 200 0.94 16.15 -13.25
N ALA A 201 1.22 15.22 -12.35
CA ALA A 201 2.47 14.46 -12.33
C ALA A 201 2.50 13.28 -13.33
N GLY A 202 1.46 13.12 -14.15
CA GLY A 202 1.32 12.05 -15.14
C GLY A 202 0.97 10.69 -14.52
N ILE A 203 0.31 10.68 -13.35
CA ILE A 203 -0.22 9.47 -12.72
C ILE A 203 -1.72 9.45 -12.98
N ALA A 204 -2.16 8.55 -13.86
CA ALA A 204 -3.54 8.49 -14.32
C ALA A 204 -4.55 8.31 -13.18
N GLN A 205 -5.62 9.07 -13.20
CA GLN A 205 -6.76 9.02 -12.28
C GLN A 205 -7.98 8.52 -13.05
N ILE A 206 -8.53 7.37 -12.68
CA ILE A 206 -9.65 6.73 -13.39
C ILE A 206 -10.77 6.48 -12.40
N ALA A 207 -12.00 6.88 -12.72
CA ALA A 207 -13.16 6.62 -11.87
C ALA A 207 -14.21 5.75 -12.56
N ALA A 208 -14.84 4.87 -11.79
CA ALA A 208 -16.07 4.19 -12.17
C ALA A 208 -17.12 4.49 -11.11
N VAL A 209 -18.18 5.20 -11.50
CA VAL A 209 -19.32 5.51 -10.64
C VAL A 209 -20.33 4.38 -10.74
N LEU A 210 -20.27 3.49 -9.76
CA LEU A 210 -21.03 2.24 -9.68
C LEU A 210 -22.21 2.37 -8.70
N GLY A 211 -22.55 3.59 -8.30
CA GLY A 211 -23.65 3.91 -7.41
C GLY A 211 -23.66 5.40 -7.07
N SER A 212 -24.01 5.75 -5.83
CA SER A 212 -24.10 7.16 -5.44
C SER A 212 -22.71 7.81 -5.36
N SER A 213 -22.64 9.08 -5.76
CA SER A 213 -21.50 9.97 -5.56
C SER A 213 -22.01 11.38 -5.25
N THR A 214 -22.22 11.66 -3.96
CA THR A 214 -22.90 12.87 -3.49
C THR A 214 -21.97 13.87 -2.78
N ALA A 215 -22.31 15.15 -2.87
CA ALA A 215 -21.62 16.27 -2.22
C ALA A 215 -20.13 16.27 -2.54
N GLY A 216 -19.26 16.23 -1.54
CA GLY A 216 -17.82 16.18 -1.78
C GLY A 216 -17.39 14.95 -2.59
N GLY A 217 -18.08 13.82 -2.46
CA GLY A 217 -17.77 12.60 -3.21
C GLY A 217 -17.87 12.78 -4.73
N ALA A 218 -18.73 13.70 -5.19
CA ALA A 218 -18.92 14.03 -6.60
C ALA A 218 -17.63 14.52 -7.29
N TYR A 219 -16.66 15.05 -6.53
CA TYR A 219 -15.38 15.49 -7.10
C TYR A 219 -14.44 14.34 -7.44
N VAL A 220 -14.60 13.14 -6.88
CA VAL A 220 -13.76 11.99 -7.26
C VAL A 220 -13.91 11.68 -8.76
N PRO A 221 -15.13 11.45 -9.31
CA PRO A 221 -15.29 11.30 -10.75
C PRO A 221 -15.02 12.59 -11.51
N ALA A 222 -15.54 13.74 -11.07
CA ALA A 222 -15.39 14.99 -11.83
C ALA A 222 -13.93 15.49 -11.98
N MET A 223 -13.01 14.99 -11.15
CA MET A 223 -11.57 15.31 -11.21
C MET A 223 -10.69 14.13 -11.64
N SER A 224 -11.29 13.02 -12.07
CA SER A 224 -10.55 11.93 -12.70
C SER A 224 -10.29 12.24 -14.18
N ASP A 225 -9.20 11.71 -14.74
CA ASP A 225 -8.80 11.94 -16.13
C ASP A 225 -9.78 11.29 -17.11
N GLU A 226 -10.32 10.11 -16.74
CA GLU A 226 -11.43 9.45 -17.43
C GLU A 226 -12.41 8.86 -16.41
N THR A 227 -13.70 9.06 -16.67
CA THR A 227 -14.79 8.63 -15.80
C THR A 227 -15.82 7.79 -16.54
N VAL A 228 -16.09 6.62 -15.97
CA VAL A 228 -17.15 5.69 -16.37
C VAL A 228 -18.32 5.82 -15.40
N ILE A 229 -19.56 5.77 -15.88
CA ILE A 229 -20.77 5.72 -15.02
C ILE A 229 -21.72 4.63 -15.50
N VAL A 230 -22.31 3.89 -14.55
CA VAL A 230 -23.36 2.90 -14.86
C VAL A 230 -24.70 3.61 -14.96
N ARG A 231 -25.40 3.47 -16.09
CA ARG A 231 -26.72 4.07 -16.30
C ARG A 231 -27.77 3.52 -15.32
N ASN A 232 -28.75 4.34 -14.92
CA ASN A 232 -29.83 3.94 -14.00
C ASN A 232 -29.35 3.38 -12.65
N GLN A 233 -28.11 3.66 -12.26
CA GLN A 233 -27.47 3.13 -11.06
C GLN A 233 -26.49 4.14 -10.45
N GLY A 234 -25.56 4.62 -11.28
CA GLY A 234 -24.59 5.64 -10.93
C GLY A 234 -25.25 7.02 -10.90
N THR A 235 -24.95 7.80 -9.86
CA THR A 235 -25.40 9.20 -9.75
C THR A 235 -24.31 10.11 -9.23
N ILE A 236 -24.21 11.33 -9.78
CA ILE A 236 -23.24 12.35 -9.36
C ILE A 236 -23.98 13.66 -9.10
N PHE A 237 -23.87 14.24 -7.91
CA PHE A 237 -24.42 15.57 -7.63
C PHE A 237 -23.79 16.21 -6.39
N LEU A 238 -23.68 17.54 -6.38
CA LEU A 238 -23.22 18.30 -5.21
C LEU A 238 -24.25 18.33 -4.08
N GLY A 239 -25.52 18.14 -4.43
CA GLY A 239 -26.61 18.02 -3.48
C GLY A 239 -27.64 17.05 -4.02
N GLY A 240 -27.94 15.98 -3.28
CA GLY A 240 -28.94 15.01 -3.72
C GLY A 240 -30.37 15.56 -3.66
N PRO A 241 -31.36 14.79 -4.16
CA PRO A 241 -32.76 15.20 -4.18
C PRO A 241 -33.30 15.74 -2.84
N PRO A 242 -32.95 15.17 -1.66
CA PRO A 242 -33.39 15.73 -0.39
C PRO A 242 -32.89 17.16 -0.15
N LEU A 243 -31.65 17.46 -0.54
CA LEU A 243 -31.05 18.78 -0.36
C LEU A 243 -31.62 19.79 -1.36
N VAL A 244 -31.81 19.38 -2.62
CA VAL A 244 -32.44 20.21 -3.65
C VAL A 244 -33.85 20.61 -3.21
N LYS A 245 -34.66 19.63 -2.78
CA LYS A 245 -36.01 19.90 -2.26
C LYS A 245 -36.00 20.86 -1.07
N ALA A 246 -35.07 20.67 -0.13
CA ALA A 246 -34.96 21.54 1.05
C ALA A 246 -34.54 22.97 0.70
N ALA A 247 -33.66 23.14 -0.30
CA ALA A 247 -33.10 24.44 -0.66
C ALA A 247 -33.98 25.24 -1.65
N THR A 248 -34.64 24.58 -2.60
CA THR A 248 -35.36 25.23 -3.71
C THR A 248 -36.84 24.88 -3.80
N GLY A 249 -37.28 23.83 -3.09
CA GLY A 249 -38.63 23.27 -3.21
C GLY A 249 -38.84 22.36 -4.42
N GLU A 250 -37.84 22.23 -5.30
CA GLU A 250 -37.90 21.36 -6.48
C GLU A 250 -37.92 19.87 -6.07
N VAL A 251 -38.79 19.09 -6.70
CA VAL A 251 -38.88 17.64 -6.52
C VAL A 251 -38.40 16.98 -7.80
N VAL A 252 -37.22 16.37 -7.73
CA VAL A 252 -36.53 15.74 -8.87
C VAL A 252 -36.02 14.36 -8.46
N ALA A 253 -36.07 13.38 -9.37
CA ALA A 253 -35.51 12.06 -9.11
C ALA A 253 -33.97 12.09 -9.18
N ALA A 254 -33.31 11.13 -8.52
CA ALA A 254 -31.84 11.08 -8.53
C ALA A 254 -31.26 10.90 -9.95
N GLU A 255 -31.90 10.07 -10.79
CA GLU A 255 -31.48 9.84 -12.18
C GLU A 255 -31.66 11.11 -13.04
N ASP A 256 -32.75 11.86 -12.83
CA ASP A 256 -33.01 13.10 -13.56
C ASP A 256 -32.10 14.26 -13.12
N LEU A 257 -31.67 14.26 -11.86
CA LEU A 257 -30.79 15.28 -11.29
C LEU A 257 -29.33 15.09 -11.69
N GLY A 258 -28.85 13.83 -11.71
CA GLY A 258 -27.43 13.53 -11.85
C GLY A 258 -27.13 12.09 -12.28
N GLY A 259 -28.02 11.48 -13.05
CA GLY A 259 -27.85 10.13 -13.56
C GLY A 259 -26.83 10.01 -14.70
N GLY A 260 -26.53 8.76 -15.08
CA GLY A 260 -25.51 8.46 -16.09
C GLY A 260 -25.77 9.10 -17.45
N LEU A 261 -27.02 9.08 -17.92
CA LEU A 261 -27.38 9.68 -19.21
C LEU A 261 -27.22 11.20 -19.22
N LEU A 262 -27.60 11.88 -18.13
CA LEU A 262 -27.45 13.33 -18.01
C LEU A 262 -25.97 13.71 -18.06
N HIS A 263 -25.12 12.98 -17.33
CA HIS A 263 -23.70 13.29 -17.33
C HIS A 263 -23.01 12.97 -18.65
N ALA A 264 -23.37 11.86 -19.30
CA ALA A 264 -22.73 11.44 -20.54
C ALA A 264 -23.16 12.27 -21.77
N LYS A 265 -24.42 12.74 -21.81
CA LYS A 265 -24.97 13.43 -23.00
C LYS A 265 -25.09 14.94 -22.87
N THR A 266 -25.25 15.46 -21.66
CA THR A 266 -25.60 16.87 -21.46
C THR A 266 -24.46 17.65 -20.79
N SER A 267 -24.02 17.21 -19.60
CA SER A 267 -23.02 17.99 -18.85
C SER A 267 -21.57 17.67 -19.21
N GLY A 268 -21.27 16.46 -19.70
CA GLY A 268 -19.91 16.02 -20.00
C GLY A 268 -19.05 15.75 -18.76
N VAL A 269 -19.65 15.52 -17.59
CA VAL A 269 -18.92 15.18 -16.35
C VAL A 269 -18.34 13.76 -16.40
N VAL A 270 -18.88 12.90 -17.26
CA VAL A 270 -18.46 11.51 -17.45
C VAL A 270 -18.13 11.30 -18.93
N ASP A 271 -17.19 10.41 -19.22
CA ASP A 271 -16.69 10.17 -20.57
C ASP A 271 -17.30 8.90 -21.19
N HIS A 272 -17.65 7.93 -20.33
CA HIS A 272 -18.15 6.62 -20.74
C HIS A 272 -19.43 6.26 -19.99
N LEU A 273 -20.46 5.88 -20.74
CA LEU A 273 -21.71 5.34 -20.19
C LEU A 273 -21.70 3.81 -20.32
N ALA A 274 -21.80 3.13 -19.19
CA ALA A 274 -21.85 1.67 -19.11
C ALA A 274 -23.28 1.17 -18.82
N ASP A 275 -23.59 -0.04 -19.27
CA ASP A 275 -24.91 -0.65 -19.04
C ASP A 275 -25.04 -1.31 -17.66
N ASP A 276 -23.96 -1.87 -17.12
CA ASP A 276 -23.90 -2.50 -15.80
C ASP A 276 -22.48 -2.43 -15.18
N ASP A 277 -22.31 -3.00 -13.98
CA ASP A 277 -21.01 -3.07 -13.31
C ASP A 277 -19.95 -3.80 -14.16
N ALA A 278 -20.30 -4.88 -14.85
CA ALA A 278 -19.33 -5.67 -15.62
C ALA A 278 -18.82 -4.90 -16.84
N ASP A 279 -19.71 -4.23 -17.58
CA ASP A 279 -19.34 -3.36 -18.70
C ASP A 279 -18.51 -2.15 -18.23
N ALA A 280 -18.85 -1.56 -17.08
CA ALA A 280 -18.05 -0.47 -16.50
C ALA A 280 -16.63 -0.92 -16.19
N LEU A 281 -16.46 -2.08 -15.55
CA LEU A 281 -15.14 -2.62 -15.21
C LEU A 281 -14.34 -3.02 -16.47
N GLN A 282 -14.98 -3.53 -17.52
CA GLN A 282 -14.32 -3.75 -18.80
C GLN A 282 -13.85 -2.44 -19.45
N THR A 283 -14.64 -1.37 -19.36
CA THR A 283 -14.26 -0.04 -19.83
C THR A 283 -13.03 0.47 -19.07
N VAL A 284 -13.02 0.36 -17.74
CA VAL A 284 -11.84 0.70 -16.92
C VAL A 284 -10.61 -0.09 -17.35
N ARG A 285 -10.74 -1.40 -17.62
CA ARG A 285 -9.62 -2.22 -18.13
C ARG A 285 -9.10 -1.70 -19.48
N ARG A 286 -9.97 -1.26 -20.39
CA ARG A 286 -9.58 -0.66 -21.68
C ARG A 286 -8.84 0.66 -21.48
N ILE A 287 -9.29 1.50 -20.56
CA ILE A 287 -8.61 2.75 -20.18
C ILE A 287 -7.20 2.45 -19.64
N VAL A 288 -7.07 1.52 -18.70
CA VAL A 288 -5.74 1.14 -18.16
C VAL A 288 -4.82 0.60 -19.25
N ALA A 289 -5.35 -0.18 -20.20
CA ALA A 289 -4.59 -0.73 -21.31
C ALA A 289 -4.07 0.34 -22.30
N SER A 290 -4.73 1.50 -22.38
CA SER A 290 -4.32 2.60 -23.26
C SER A 290 -3.26 3.52 -22.65
N LEU A 291 -2.96 3.37 -21.35
CA LEU A 291 -1.99 4.21 -20.66
C LEU A 291 -0.57 4.07 -21.23
N ALA A 292 0.20 5.15 -21.10
CA ALA A 292 1.59 5.18 -21.55
C ALA A 292 2.45 4.06 -20.89
N PRO A 293 3.48 3.55 -21.60
CA PRO A 293 4.37 2.52 -21.08
C PRO A 293 4.99 2.87 -19.73
N ARG A 294 5.26 1.85 -18.90
CA ARG A 294 5.92 2.02 -17.61
C ARG A 294 7.38 2.42 -17.82
N ALA A 295 7.88 3.29 -16.95
CA ALA A 295 9.32 3.54 -16.85
C ALA A 295 10.08 2.23 -16.52
N ALA A 296 11.26 2.07 -17.11
CA ALA A 296 12.13 0.94 -16.82
C ALA A 296 12.54 0.94 -15.34
N ARG A 297 12.78 -0.27 -14.80
CA ARG A 297 13.30 -0.41 -13.44
C ARG A 297 14.72 0.18 -13.37
N PRO A 298 15.08 0.86 -12.28
CA PRO A 298 16.42 1.46 -12.14
C PRO A 298 17.53 0.43 -11.85
N TRP A 299 17.19 -0.83 -11.57
CA TRP A 299 18.13 -1.93 -11.36
C TRP A 299 17.74 -3.20 -12.13
N PRO A 300 18.71 -4.07 -12.46
CA PRO A 300 18.42 -5.39 -13.01
C PRO A 300 17.77 -6.30 -11.94
N VAL A 301 16.86 -7.15 -12.38
CA VAL A 301 16.25 -8.21 -11.55
C VAL A 301 16.94 -9.52 -11.93
N ALA A 302 17.55 -10.18 -10.96
CA ALA A 302 18.20 -11.47 -11.15
C ALA A 302 17.17 -12.61 -11.19
N ALA A 303 17.63 -13.82 -11.54
CA ALA A 303 16.82 -15.02 -11.35
C ALA A 303 16.51 -15.20 -9.85
N VAL A 304 15.29 -15.63 -9.56
CA VAL A 304 14.84 -15.91 -8.19
C VAL A 304 15.45 -17.23 -7.73
N GLU A 305 15.98 -17.26 -6.52
CA GLU A 305 16.45 -18.46 -5.82
C GLU A 305 15.66 -18.57 -4.51
N GLU A 306 15.01 -19.69 -4.24
CA GLU A 306 14.31 -19.89 -2.95
C GLU A 306 15.31 -19.81 -1.78
N PRO A 307 14.89 -19.34 -0.60
CA PRO A 307 15.74 -19.37 0.59
C PRO A 307 16.26 -20.79 0.87
N ALA A 308 17.55 -20.92 1.17
CA ALA A 308 18.17 -22.20 1.54
C ALA A 308 17.75 -22.69 2.94
N VAL A 309 17.27 -21.77 3.79
CA VAL A 309 16.63 -22.05 5.07
C VAL A 309 15.12 -21.95 4.90
N ASP A 310 14.40 -23.02 5.26
CA ASP A 310 12.94 -23.11 5.09
C ASP A 310 12.19 -21.93 5.72
N PRO A 311 11.47 -21.12 4.91
CA PRO A 311 10.65 -20.02 5.39
C PRO A 311 9.58 -20.44 6.42
N ALA A 312 9.06 -21.68 6.34
CA ALA A 312 8.06 -22.17 7.29
C ALA A 312 8.62 -22.28 8.72
N GLY A 313 9.95 -22.34 8.88
CA GLY A 313 10.62 -22.35 10.18
C GLY A 313 10.64 -20.99 10.90
N LEU A 314 10.07 -19.91 10.31
CA LEU A 314 10.11 -18.57 10.90
C LEU A 314 9.41 -18.51 12.27
N TYR A 315 8.27 -19.18 12.43
CA TYR A 315 7.53 -19.19 13.69
C TYR A 315 8.28 -19.93 14.82
N ALA A 316 9.16 -20.85 14.47
CA ALA A 316 10.02 -21.53 15.43
C ALA A 316 11.26 -20.71 15.80
N ALA A 317 11.67 -19.76 14.94
CA ALA A 317 12.88 -18.97 15.08
C ALA A 317 12.70 -17.68 15.87
N VAL A 318 11.49 -17.09 15.85
CA VAL A 318 11.22 -15.78 16.47
C VAL A 318 10.46 -15.97 17.79
N PRO A 319 11.04 -15.62 18.95
CA PRO A 319 10.34 -15.64 20.23
C PRO A 319 9.10 -14.74 20.22
N THR A 320 8.05 -15.15 20.93
CA THR A 320 6.82 -14.34 21.07
C THR A 320 6.87 -13.32 22.20
N ASP A 321 7.77 -13.48 23.17
CA ASP A 321 8.10 -12.47 24.17
C ASP A 321 9.20 -11.55 23.63
N SER A 322 8.86 -10.28 23.40
CA SER A 322 9.78 -9.26 22.86
C SER A 322 11.01 -8.99 23.72
N ARG A 323 11.05 -9.47 24.97
CA ARG A 323 12.21 -9.38 25.85
C ARG A 323 13.21 -10.51 25.63
N THR A 324 12.84 -11.57 24.93
CA THR A 324 13.70 -12.71 24.65
C THR A 324 14.58 -12.40 23.44
N PRO A 325 15.92 -12.29 23.61
CA PRO A 325 16.80 -12.03 22.49
C PRO A 325 16.85 -13.22 21.51
N TYR A 326 16.98 -12.94 20.23
CA TYR A 326 17.29 -13.92 19.18
C TYR A 326 18.20 -13.28 18.12
N ASP A 327 18.86 -14.10 17.30
CA ASP A 327 19.67 -13.58 16.17
C ASP A 327 18.75 -13.26 14.98
N VAL A 328 18.64 -11.97 14.63
CA VAL A 328 17.81 -11.52 13.51
C VAL A 328 18.25 -12.08 12.16
N ARG A 329 19.47 -12.61 12.06
CA ARG A 329 19.94 -13.35 10.88
C ARG A 329 19.09 -14.60 10.60
N GLU A 330 18.42 -15.18 11.60
CA GLU A 330 17.47 -16.27 11.40
C GLU A 330 16.25 -15.84 10.57
N VAL A 331 15.81 -14.60 10.73
CA VAL A 331 14.74 -14.02 9.90
C VAL A 331 15.27 -13.74 8.50
N ILE A 332 16.44 -13.09 8.39
CA ILE A 332 17.06 -12.75 7.10
C ILE A 332 17.27 -14.02 6.25
N ALA A 333 17.80 -15.10 6.84
CA ALA A 333 18.07 -16.36 6.15
C ALA A 333 16.82 -16.98 5.52
N ARG A 334 15.63 -16.70 6.05
CA ARG A 334 14.35 -17.27 5.61
C ARG A 334 13.60 -16.41 4.59
N VAL A 335 14.08 -15.20 4.29
CA VAL A 335 13.38 -14.26 3.41
C VAL A 335 14.20 -13.81 2.19
N VAL A 336 15.52 -13.93 2.23
CA VAL A 336 16.39 -13.52 1.11
C VAL A 336 16.73 -14.70 0.21
N ASP A 337 16.92 -14.39 -1.07
CA ASP A 337 17.20 -15.39 -2.11
C ASP A 337 18.45 -16.21 -1.77
N GLY A 338 18.35 -17.54 -1.84
CA GLY A 338 19.43 -18.47 -1.50
C GLY A 338 19.95 -18.36 -0.06
N SER A 339 19.22 -17.65 0.83
CA SER A 339 19.70 -17.25 2.16
C SER A 339 21.02 -16.46 2.15
N ARG A 340 21.38 -15.83 1.02
CA ARG A 340 22.68 -15.16 0.85
C ARG A 340 22.66 -13.73 1.39
N PHE A 341 23.63 -13.42 2.25
CA PHE A 341 23.69 -12.11 2.91
C PHE A 341 25.12 -11.60 3.03
N ALA A 342 25.41 -10.47 2.36
CA ALA A 342 26.69 -9.79 2.46
C ALA A 342 26.65 -8.80 3.63
N GLU A 343 27.03 -9.28 4.81
CA GLU A 343 26.97 -8.46 6.03
C GLU A 343 28.01 -7.33 6.01
N PHE A 344 27.55 -6.10 6.23
CA PHE A 344 28.36 -4.91 6.34
C PHE A 344 28.72 -4.64 7.80
N LYS A 345 30.01 -4.37 8.08
CA LYS A 345 30.52 -4.05 9.43
C LYS A 345 30.05 -5.08 10.48
N ARG A 346 30.23 -6.38 10.20
CA ARG A 346 29.79 -7.47 11.08
C ARG A 346 30.39 -7.34 12.49
N GLU A 347 31.63 -6.89 12.60
CA GLU A 347 32.39 -6.76 13.84
C GLU A 347 32.19 -5.43 14.58
N TYR A 348 31.32 -4.52 14.09
CA TYR A 348 31.11 -3.20 14.68
C TYR A 348 29.61 -2.90 14.84
N GLY A 349 29.19 -2.41 16.02
CA GLY A 349 27.77 -2.11 16.29
C GLY A 349 26.86 -3.32 16.09
N SER A 350 27.20 -4.46 16.69
CA SER A 350 26.58 -5.78 16.44
C SER A 350 25.11 -5.90 16.83
N THR A 351 24.55 -4.93 17.56
CA THR A 351 23.11 -4.84 17.86
C THR A 351 22.29 -4.28 16.69
N LEU A 352 22.94 -3.86 15.60
CA LEU A 352 22.29 -3.55 14.34
C LEU A 352 22.98 -4.34 13.22
N VAL A 353 22.26 -5.29 12.65
CA VAL A 353 22.71 -6.06 11.49
C VAL A 353 22.39 -5.27 10.24
N THR A 354 23.38 -5.07 9.39
CA THR A 354 23.21 -4.39 8.11
C THR A 354 23.92 -5.14 7.01
N GLY A 355 23.38 -5.19 5.81
CA GLY A 355 24.04 -5.88 4.70
C GLY A 355 23.17 -5.93 3.45
N THR A 356 23.75 -6.38 2.35
CA THR A 356 23.03 -6.49 1.08
C THR A 356 22.60 -7.93 0.80
N ALA A 357 21.46 -8.07 0.14
CA ALA A 357 20.89 -9.34 -0.29
C ALA A 357 20.10 -9.17 -1.58
N ARG A 358 19.46 -10.26 -2.01
CA ARG A 358 18.39 -10.21 -3.01
C ARG A 358 17.09 -10.73 -2.41
N LEU A 359 15.97 -10.17 -2.85
CA LEU A 359 14.63 -10.62 -2.51
C LEU A 359 13.80 -10.66 -3.78
N HIS A 360 13.42 -11.86 -4.19
CA HIS A 360 12.73 -12.13 -5.46
C HIS A 360 13.46 -11.49 -6.66
N GLY A 361 14.78 -11.67 -6.70
CA GLY A 361 15.71 -11.15 -7.71
C GLY A 361 16.09 -9.67 -7.54
N HIS A 362 15.36 -8.89 -6.72
CA HIS A 362 15.63 -7.47 -6.51
C HIS A 362 16.76 -7.26 -5.49
N PRO A 363 17.74 -6.37 -5.76
CA PRO A 363 18.73 -6.01 -4.75
C PRO A 363 18.08 -5.26 -3.59
N VAL A 364 18.47 -5.58 -2.36
CA VAL A 364 18.01 -4.89 -1.15
C VAL A 364 19.16 -4.67 -0.17
N GLY A 365 19.12 -3.56 0.53
CA GLY A 365 19.91 -3.29 1.72
C GLY A 365 19.05 -3.52 2.95
N ILE A 366 19.44 -4.44 3.82
CA ILE A 366 18.69 -4.78 5.03
C ILE A 366 19.30 -4.04 6.21
N VAL A 367 18.46 -3.46 7.06
CA VAL A 367 18.81 -2.85 8.35
C VAL A 367 17.92 -3.49 9.41
N ALA A 368 18.49 -4.34 10.26
CA ALA A 368 17.75 -5.22 11.15
C ALA A 368 18.23 -5.09 12.60
N ASN A 369 17.31 -4.89 13.53
CA ASN A 369 17.64 -4.82 14.95
C ASN A 369 18.01 -6.20 15.50
N ASN A 370 19.07 -6.24 16.30
CA ASN A 370 19.57 -7.44 16.98
C ASN A 370 19.87 -7.14 18.46
N GLY A 371 19.06 -6.23 19.04
CA GLY A 371 19.21 -5.69 20.39
C GLY A 371 19.03 -4.17 20.44
N VAL A 372 19.30 -3.60 21.62
CA VAL A 372 19.29 -2.16 21.90
C VAL A 372 20.31 -1.40 21.05
N LEU A 373 20.03 -0.16 20.67
CA LEU A 373 20.94 0.64 19.85
C LEU A 373 21.97 1.40 20.68
N PHE A 374 23.23 1.35 20.24
CA PHE A 374 24.34 2.15 20.75
C PHE A 374 24.76 3.21 19.72
N GLY A 375 25.69 4.10 20.09
CA GLY A 375 26.23 5.11 19.17
C GLY A 375 26.87 4.48 17.93
N GLU A 376 27.56 3.37 18.11
CA GLU A 376 28.19 2.56 17.07
C GLU A 376 27.15 1.99 16.11
N SER A 377 26.03 1.47 16.64
CA SER A 377 24.91 0.94 15.87
C SER A 377 24.32 2.01 14.96
N ALA A 378 24.09 3.21 15.49
CA ALA A 378 23.56 4.34 14.70
C ALA A 378 24.54 4.84 13.65
N LEU A 379 25.84 4.94 13.98
CA LEU A 379 26.89 5.29 13.01
C LEU A 379 27.01 4.26 11.87
N LYS A 380 26.90 2.97 12.21
CA LYS A 380 26.87 1.88 11.23
C LYS A 380 25.65 2.00 10.32
N GLY A 381 24.46 2.16 10.91
CA GLY A 381 23.20 2.31 10.18
C GLY A 381 23.22 3.50 9.23
N ALA A 382 23.64 4.67 9.71
CA ALA A 382 23.75 5.89 8.89
C ALA A 382 24.64 5.67 7.66
N HIS A 383 25.88 5.18 7.87
CA HIS A 383 26.81 4.91 6.77
C HIS A 383 26.23 3.88 5.77
N PHE A 384 25.60 2.80 6.27
CA PHE A 384 25.03 1.79 5.37
C PHE A 384 23.86 2.33 4.55
N ILE A 385 23.00 3.15 5.14
CA ILE A 385 21.88 3.82 4.44
C ILE A 385 22.41 4.76 3.35
N GLU A 386 23.43 5.55 3.65
CA GLU A 386 24.08 6.44 2.68
C GLU A 386 24.66 5.66 1.50
N LEU A 387 25.30 4.52 1.75
CA LEU A 387 25.80 3.63 0.69
C LEU A 387 24.68 3.06 -0.18
N CYS A 388 23.57 2.62 0.43
CA CYS A 388 22.42 2.11 -0.32
C CYS A 388 21.79 3.21 -1.18
N ASP A 389 21.62 4.41 -0.63
CA ASP A 389 21.08 5.55 -1.37
C ASP A 389 21.97 5.95 -2.55
N GLN A 390 23.29 6.02 -2.34
CA GLN A 390 24.26 6.33 -3.39
C GLN A 390 24.21 5.31 -4.54
N ARG A 391 23.98 4.03 -4.22
CA ARG A 391 23.96 2.92 -5.18
C ARG A 391 22.57 2.64 -5.77
N GLY A 392 21.54 3.37 -5.34
CA GLY A 392 20.17 3.13 -5.78
C GLY A 392 19.60 1.80 -5.29
N ILE A 393 20.04 1.27 -4.15
CA ILE A 393 19.58 0.01 -3.57
C ILE A 393 18.42 0.28 -2.60
N PRO A 394 17.22 -0.30 -2.79
CA PRO A 394 16.12 -0.24 -1.84
C PRO A 394 16.50 -0.70 -0.44
N LEU A 395 15.91 -0.07 0.58
CA LEU A 395 16.14 -0.41 1.98
C LEU A 395 14.97 -1.20 2.56
N VAL A 396 15.28 -2.25 3.32
CA VAL A 396 14.33 -3.03 4.12
C VAL A 396 14.72 -2.93 5.59
N PHE A 397 13.83 -2.37 6.39
CA PHE A 397 13.98 -2.25 7.83
C PHE A 397 13.23 -3.38 8.53
N LEU A 398 13.95 -4.19 9.29
CA LEU A 398 13.38 -5.23 10.16
C LEU A 398 13.42 -4.73 11.60
N GLN A 399 12.28 -4.21 12.07
CA GLN A 399 12.18 -3.50 13.34
C GLN A 399 11.83 -4.46 14.49
N ASN A 400 12.80 -4.63 15.38
CA ASN A 400 12.65 -5.29 16.69
C ASN A 400 13.46 -4.50 17.71
N ILE A 401 12.95 -3.33 18.11
CA ILE A 401 13.71 -2.34 18.88
C ILE A 401 12.96 -1.90 20.14
N SER A 402 13.67 -1.94 21.28
CA SER A 402 13.20 -1.42 22.57
C SER A 402 13.69 0.00 22.86
N GLY A 403 14.71 0.48 22.14
CA GLY A 403 15.22 1.84 22.24
C GLY A 403 16.74 1.94 22.14
N PHE A 404 17.26 3.13 22.43
CA PHE A 404 18.69 3.37 22.61
C PHE A 404 19.13 3.03 24.03
N MET A 405 20.41 2.72 24.19
CA MET A 405 21.02 2.58 25.52
C MET A 405 20.96 3.91 26.30
N VAL A 406 20.80 3.83 27.61
CA VAL A 406 20.69 5.00 28.52
C VAL A 406 21.81 4.99 29.56
N GLY A 407 22.31 6.17 29.93
CA GLY A 407 23.32 6.33 30.98
C GLY A 407 24.27 7.49 30.72
N ARG A 408 24.87 8.02 31.81
CA ARG A 408 25.74 9.21 31.76
C ARG A 408 26.90 9.06 30.76
N GLU A 409 27.52 7.88 30.71
CA GLU A 409 28.64 7.59 29.82
C GLU A 409 28.20 7.63 28.34
N TYR A 410 27.06 7.02 28.00
CA TYR A 410 26.52 7.01 26.64
C TYR A 410 26.10 8.41 26.17
N GLU A 411 25.51 9.20 27.06
CA GLU A 411 25.18 10.60 26.78
C GLU A 411 26.44 11.44 26.53
N ALA A 412 27.46 11.32 27.40
CA ALA A 412 28.73 12.01 27.22
C ALA A 412 29.48 11.56 25.95
N GLY A 413 29.34 10.28 25.58
CA GLY A 413 29.82 9.73 24.31
C GLY A 413 29.08 10.25 23.07
N GLY A 414 27.96 10.94 23.26
CA GLY A 414 27.20 11.57 22.19
C GLY A 414 26.19 10.65 21.51
N ILE A 415 25.60 9.69 22.22
CA ILE A 415 24.59 8.78 21.67
C ILE A 415 23.46 9.53 20.94
N ALA A 416 23.03 10.69 21.44
CA ALA A 416 22.04 11.55 20.79
C ALA A 416 22.49 12.03 19.39
N LYS A 417 23.71 12.57 19.25
CA LYS A 417 24.23 13.03 17.94
C LYS A 417 24.54 11.86 16.99
N HIS A 418 24.72 10.66 17.51
CA HIS A 418 24.90 9.46 16.69
C HIS A 418 23.56 8.94 16.19
N GLY A 419 22.55 8.84 17.06
CA GLY A 419 21.16 8.55 16.68
C GLY A 419 20.62 9.55 15.65
N ALA A 420 20.88 10.84 15.84
CA ALA A 420 20.49 11.89 14.90
C ALA A 420 21.03 11.66 13.48
N LYS A 421 22.27 11.18 13.32
CA LYS A 421 22.84 10.86 11.99
C LYS A 421 22.04 9.77 11.30
N MET A 422 21.66 8.71 12.03
CA MET A 422 20.85 7.63 11.46
C MET A 422 19.47 8.14 11.06
N VAL A 423 18.82 8.95 11.89
CA VAL A 423 17.52 9.57 11.56
C VAL A 423 17.62 10.45 10.32
N THR A 424 18.65 11.29 10.21
CA THR A 424 18.92 12.10 9.02
C THR A 424 19.10 11.22 7.78
N ALA A 425 19.89 10.15 7.87
CA ALA A 425 20.11 9.23 6.75
C ALA A 425 18.79 8.57 6.31
N VAL A 426 17.97 8.06 7.24
CA VAL A 426 16.65 7.46 6.91
C VAL A 426 15.71 8.47 6.27
N ALA A 427 15.65 9.69 6.81
CA ALA A 427 14.75 10.74 6.34
C ALA A 427 15.14 11.22 4.92
N CYS A 428 16.44 11.39 4.65
CA CYS A 428 16.95 11.94 3.41
C CYS A 428 17.18 10.89 2.29
N ALA A 429 17.25 9.59 2.63
CA ALA A 429 17.38 8.54 1.62
C ALA A 429 16.20 8.58 0.62
N ARG A 430 16.53 8.54 -0.67
CA ARG A 430 15.61 8.68 -1.82
C ARG A 430 15.20 7.33 -2.40
N VAL A 431 15.99 6.30 -2.16
CA VAL A 431 15.65 4.91 -2.52
C VAL A 431 14.35 4.46 -1.85
N PRO A 432 13.62 3.49 -2.44
CA PRO A 432 12.45 2.91 -1.79
C PRO A 432 12.81 2.32 -0.43
N LYS A 433 11.93 2.54 0.55
CA LYS A 433 12.10 2.09 1.94
C LYS A 433 10.89 1.27 2.34
N PHE A 434 11.14 0.03 2.77
CA PHE A 434 10.14 -0.89 3.28
C PHE A 434 10.44 -1.17 4.75
N THR A 435 9.40 -1.24 5.58
CA THR A 435 9.54 -1.53 7.00
C THR A 435 8.63 -2.69 7.38
N VAL A 436 9.18 -3.67 8.09
CA VAL A 436 8.45 -4.78 8.69
C VAL A 436 8.74 -4.75 10.18
N VAL A 437 7.69 -4.68 10.99
CA VAL A 437 7.80 -4.84 12.45
C VAL A 437 7.76 -6.34 12.73
N ILE A 438 8.80 -6.87 13.37
CA ILE A 438 9.03 -8.31 13.54
C ILE A 438 9.20 -8.71 15.00
#